data_AF-A0A358PW95-F1
#
_entry.id   AF-A0A358PW95-F1
#
_cell.length_a   1.000
_cell.length_b   1.000
_cell.length_c   1.000
_cell.angle_alpha   90.00
_cell.angle_beta   90.00
_cell.angle_gamma   90.00
#
_symmetry.space_group_name_H-M   'P 1'
#
loop_
_entity.id
_entity.type
_entity.pdbx_description
1 polymer ?
#
loop_
_entity_poly.entity_id
_entity_poly.type
_entity_poly.pdbx_seq_one_letter_code
_entity_poly.pdbx_strand_id
1 'polypeptide(L)'
;MKKLLLLSILFLILISLVSGCASKQSKIKSNDVEVTIQIAPFLSLCEYRTYFGLNNLDDKYNHPDDKYSELSQKTKQVIISWELNPLIRANDSNRLYYGPYIIIIPPKDEWEYVGTTDFNGKSFIRTLPYEIITNILKNYPEYNWDNLGTFGLYFHAKSFDQGNINVALKKRTDSSHEGRIMEVYYIYFDPLTKHGWAKKISTEIP
;
A
#
# COMPACT_ATOMS: atom_id res chain seq x y z
N MET A 1 -13.29 43.58 -50.18
CA MET A 1 -13.94 42.70 -49.19
C MET A 1 -13.46 41.24 -49.27
N LYS A 2 -13.36 40.59 -50.45
CA LYS A 2 -12.89 39.19 -50.57
C LYS A 2 -11.50 38.90 -49.96
N LYS A 3 -10.55 39.83 -50.04
CA LYS A 3 -9.19 39.67 -49.48
C LYS A 3 -9.16 39.73 -47.94
N LEU A 4 -10.06 40.49 -47.32
CA LEU A 4 -10.15 40.59 -45.85
C LEU A 4 -10.71 39.30 -45.24
N LEU A 5 -11.69 38.70 -45.93
CA LEU A 5 -12.34 37.46 -45.52
C LEU A 5 -11.40 36.25 -45.60
N LEU A 6 -10.49 36.25 -46.58
CA LEU A 6 -9.46 35.22 -46.72
C LEU A 6 -8.43 35.29 -45.58
N LEU A 7 -8.05 36.51 -45.17
CA LEU A 7 -7.08 36.74 -44.10
C LEU A 7 -7.63 36.32 -42.73
N SER A 8 -8.91 36.61 -42.47
CA SER A 8 -9.57 36.21 -41.21
C SER A 8 -9.75 34.70 -41.09
N ILE A 9 -10.01 33.99 -42.20
CA ILE A 9 -10.09 32.51 -42.21
C ILE A 9 -8.71 31.88 -41.95
N LEU A 10 -7.65 32.41 -42.57
CA LEU A 10 -6.27 31.93 -42.35
C LEU A 10 -5.81 32.12 -40.89
N PHE A 11 -6.21 33.23 -40.25
CA PHE A 11 -5.88 33.50 -38.85
C PHE A 11 -6.61 32.55 -37.88
N LEU A 12 -7.87 32.18 -38.17
CA LEU A 12 -8.65 31.24 -37.37
C LEU A 12 -8.14 29.79 -37.45
N ILE A 13 -7.61 29.37 -38.60
CA ILE A 13 -7.03 28.02 -38.77
C ILE A 13 -5.73 27.88 -37.96
N LEU A 14 -4.94 28.96 -37.83
CA LEU A 14 -3.74 28.96 -36.99
C LEU A 14 -4.10 28.87 -35.49
N ILE A 15 -5.19 29.49 -35.05
CA ILE A 15 -5.60 29.43 -33.64
C ILE A 15 -6.12 28.03 -33.28
N SER A 16 -6.81 27.33 -34.19
CA SER A 16 -7.30 25.96 -33.94
C SER A 16 -6.21 24.89 -34.01
N LEU A 17 -5.06 25.18 -34.64
CA LEU A 17 -3.88 24.31 -34.63
C LEU A 17 -3.00 24.52 -33.38
N VAL A 18 -3.10 25.67 -32.70
CA VAL A 18 -2.37 25.97 -31.46
C VAL A 18 -3.12 25.54 -30.20
N SER A 19 -4.39 25.14 -30.31
CA SER A 19 -5.01 24.19 -29.36
C SER A 19 -4.41 22.81 -29.59
N GLY A 20 -3.10 22.69 -29.35
CA GLY A 20 -2.39 21.43 -29.29
C GLY A 20 -3.17 20.48 -28.39
N CYS A 21 -3.23 19.22 -28.79
CA CYS A 21 -3.71 18.12 -27.97
C CYS A 21 -3.13 18.27 -26.56
N ALA A 22 -3.88 18.89 -25.65
CA ALA A 22 -3.67 18.69 -24.23
C ALA A 22 -3.75 17.18 -24.09
N SER A 23 -2.62 16.53 -23.74
CA SER A 23 -2.65 15.10 -23.52
C SER A 23 -3.78 14.88 -22.53
N LYS A 24 -4.77 14.07 -22.94
CA LYS A 24 -5.82 13.67 -22.00
C LYS A 24 -5.07 12.93 -20.92
N GLN A 25 -4.77 13.60 -19.80
CA GLN A 25 -4.19 12.97 -18.62
C GLN A 25 -5.12 11.83 -18.27
N SER A 26 -4.70 10.61 -18.59
CA SER A 26 -5.48 9.43 -18.28
C SER A 26 -5.52 9.35 -16.76
N LYS A 27 -6.72 9.37 -16.18
CA LYS A 27 -6.85 9.10 -14.74
C LYS A 27 -6.31 7.70 -14.48
N ILE A 28 -5.41 7.59 -13.51
CA ILE A 28 -4.84 6.30 -13.11
C ILE A 28 -5.92 5.41 -12.52
N LYS A 29 -5.96 4.16 -12.93
CA LYS A 29 -6.93 3.16 -12.52
C LYS A 29 -6.30 2.13 -11.59
N SER A 30 -7.12 1.42 -10.83
CA SER A 30 -6.68 0.36 -9.92
C SER A 30 -5.87 -0.74 -10.60
N ASN A 31 -6.19 -1.05 -11.86
CA ASN A 31 -5.56 -2.12 -12.61
C ASN A 31 -4.24 -1.69 -13.26
N ASP A 32 -3.88 -0.40 -13.19
CA ASP A 32 -2.59 0.09 -13.66
C ASP A 32 -1.47 -0.22 -12.65
N VAL A 33 -1.82 -0.62 -11.42
CA VAL A 33 -0.87 -0.97 -10.36
C VAL A 33 -0.97 -2.46 -10.06
N GLU A 34 0.15 -3.16 -10.15
CA GLU A 34 0.31 -4.50 -9.63
C GLU A 34 0.60 -4.42 -8.13
N VAL A 35 -0.12 -5.23 -7.33
CA VAL A 35 0.08 -5.30 -5.89
C VAL A 35 0.24 -6.77 -5.55
N THR A 36 1.36 -7.11 -4.94
CA THR A 36 1.75 -8.49 -4.62
C THR A 36 1.88 -8.61 -3.12
N ILE A 37 1.38 -9.73 -2.58
CA ILE A 37 1.49 -10.06 -1.16
C ILE A 37 2.25 -11.38 -1.06
N GLN A 38 3.31 -11.38 -0.27
CA GLN A 38 4.06 -12.56 0.09
C GLN A 38 3.97 -12.76 1.60
N ILE A 39 3.49 -13.94 2.01
CA ILE A 39 3.44 -14.35 3.41
C ILE A 39 4.38 -15.54 3.57
N ALA A 40 5.40 -15.41 4.42
CA ALA A 40 6.42 -16.43 4.58
C ALA A 40 6.83 -16.57 6.06
N PRO A 41 7.18 -17.78 6.52
CA PRO A 41 7.86 -17.93 7.80
C PRO A 41 9.25 -17.30 7.75
N PHE A 42 9.83 -17.02 8.91
CA PHE A 42 11.28 -16.77 9.00
C PHE A 42 12.03 -18.07 8.69
N LEU A 43 13.05 -17.99 7.84
CA LEU A 43 13.86 -19.15 7.40
C LEU A 43 14.83 -19.62 8.49
N SER A 44 15.16 -18.74 9.44
CA SER A 44 16.03 -19.07 10.57
C SER A 44 15.76 -18.17 11.77
N LEU A 45 16.18 -18.65 12.94
CA LEU A 45 16.19 -17.84 14.16
C LEU A 45 17.06 -16.58 14.01
N CYS A 46 18.15 -16.65 13.25
CA CYS A 46 19.02 -15.50 12.96
C CYS A 46 18.27 -14.41 12.18
N GLU A 47 17.49 -14.80 11.17
CA GLU A 47 16.66 -13.88 10.39
C GLU A 47 15.60 -13.21 11.27
N TYR A 48 14.90 -13.99 12.11
CA TYR A 48 13.94 -13.48 13.08
C TYR A 48 14.57 -12.45 14.02
N ARG A 49 15.70 -12.77 14.64
CA ARG A 49 16.39 -11.87 15.56
C ARG A 49 16.86 -10.60 14.87
N THR A 50 17.38 -10.71 13.65
CA THR A 50 17.80 -9.56 12.84
C THR A 50 16.63 -8.63 12.54
N TYR A 51 15.49 -9.20 12.13
CA TYR A 51 14.28 -8.44 11.84
C TYR A 51 13.81 -7.59 13.03
N PHE A 52 13.83 -8.16 14.23
CA PHE A 52 13.39 -7.49 15.46
C PHE A 52 14.51 -6.73 16.19
N GLY A 53 15.72 -6.64 15.63
CA GLY A 53 16.86 -5.96 16.29
C GLY A 53 17.36 -6.66 17.56
N LEU A 54 17.09 -7.96 17.73
CA LEU A 54 17.44 -8.78 18.91
C LEU A 54 18.88 -9.33 18.84
N ASN A 55 19.71 -8.78 17.95
CA ASN A 55 21.09 -9.20 17.74
C ASN A 55 22.07 -8.52 18.71
N ASN A 56 21.69 -7.38 19.31
CA ASN A 56 22.52 -6.71 20.30
C ASN A 56 22.25 -7.29 21.70
N LEU A 57 23.32 -7.88 22.22
CA LEU A 57 23.51 -8.40 23.58
C LEU A 57 23.41 -7.28 24.63
N ASP A 58 22.26 -6.62 24.78
CA ASP A 58 21.94 -5.93 26.04
C ASP A 58 21.24 -6.94 26.96
N ASP A 59 22.09 -7.52 27.81
CA ASP A 59 21.92 -8.52 28.86
C ASP A 59 20.79 -8.23 29.88
N LYS A 60 19.54 -8.09 29.40
CA LYS A 60 18.34 -8.08 30.27
C LYS A 60 17.35 -9.19 29.95
N TYR A 61 17.48 -9.81 28.79
CA TYR A 61 16.58 -10.86 28.30
C TYR A 61 17.37 -11.99 27.62
N ASN A 62 18.30 -12.62 28.35
CA ASN A 62 18.81 -13.96 28.02
C ASN A 62 17.65 -14.96 28.06
N HIS A 63 16.77 -14.89 27.07
CA HIS A 63 15.79 -15.93 26.81
C HIS A 63 16.55 -17.08 26.14
N PRO A 64 16.39 -18.31 26.63
CA PRO A 64 16.99 -19.47 25.99
C PRO A 64 16.54 -19.54 24.53
N ASP A 65 17.42 -20.01 23.63
CA ASP A 65 17.16 -20.11 22.19
C ASP A 65 15.82 -20.82 21.88
N ASP A 66 15.39 -21.73 22.76
CA ASP A 66 14.10 -22.44 22.71
C ASP A 66 12.88 -21.49 22.65
N LYS A 67 12.89 -20.39 23.41
CA LYS A 67 11.76 -19.44 23.45
C LYS A 67 11.66 -18.64 22.15
N TYR A 68 12.78 -18.24 21.57
CA TYR A 68 12.76 -17.53 20.29
C TYR A 68 12.51 -18.48 19.11
N SER A 69 12.92 -19.74 19.21
CA SER A 69 12.56 -20.78 18.26
C SER A 69 11.04 -20.95 18.17
N GLU A 70 10.34 -21.06 19.30
CA GLU A 70 8.88 -21.16 19.34
C GLU A 70 8.19 -19.91 18.78
N LEU A 71 8.64 -18.72 19.18
CA LEU A 71 8.09 -17.46 18.69
C LEU A 71 8.33 -17.27 17.18
N SER A 72 9.49 -17.67 16.68
CA SER A 72 9.81 -17.63 15.24
C SER A 72 8.88 -18.54 14.44
N GLN A 73 8.54 -19.72 14.94
CA GLN A 73 7.60 -20.64 14.29
C GLN A 73 6.17 -20.09 14.27
N LYS A 74 5.78 -19.33 15.29
CA LYS A 74 4.45 -18.70 15.41
C LYS A 74 4.35 -17.36 14.66
N THR A 75 5.44 -16.87 14.07
CA THR A 75 5.50 -15.56 13.42
C THR A 75 5.76 -15.70 11.93
N LYS A 76 4.98 -14.99 11.10
CA LYS A 76 5.18 -14.88 9.66
C LYS A 76 5.49 -13.44 9.28
N GLN A 77 6.35 -13.29 8.29
CA GLN A 77 6.57 -12.03 7.59
C GLN A 77 5.50 -11.86 6.52
N VAL A 78 5.02 -10.63 6.39
CA VAL A 78 4.08 -10.20 5.35
C VAL A 78 4.74 -9.06 4.60
N ILE A 79 5.12 -9.35 3.35
CA ILE A 79 5.73 -8.39 2.44
C ILE A 79 4.67 -7.99 1.42
N ILE A 80 4.34 -6.72 1.39
CA ILE A 80 3.42 -6.15 0.40
C ILE A 80 4.24 -5.25 -0.49
N SER A 81 4.26 -5.56 -1.78
CA SER A 81 4.97 -4.81 -2.81
C SER A 81 3.98 -4.28 -3.82
N TRP A 82 4.28 -3.12 -4.41
CA TRP A 82 3.49 -2.57 -5.50
C TRP A 82 4.38 -1.98 -6.58
N GLU A 83 3.86 -2.03 -7.81
CA GLU A 83 4.52 -1.46 -8.97
C GLU A 83 3.47 -0.92 -9.97
N LEU A 84 3.63 0.35 -10.36
CA LEU A 84 2.90 0.96 -11.46
C LEU A 84 3.40 0.38 -12.78
N ASN A 85 2.47 -0.06 -13.61
CA ASN A 85 2.73 -0.61 -14.94
C ASN A 85 3.75 0.26 -15.70
N PRO A 86 4.88 -0.32 -16.14
CA PRO A 86 5.94 0.41 -16.82
C PRO A 86 5.47 1.21 -18.04
N LEU A 87 4.45 0.74 -18.77
CA LEU A 87 3.87 1.45 -19.91
C LEU A 87 3.16 2.74 -19.49
N ILE A 88 2.46 2.73 -18.35
CA ILE A 88 1.82 3.94 -17.80
C ILE A 88 2.89 4.93 -17.34
N ARG A 89 3.96 4.43 -16.70
CA ARG A 89 5.09 5.25 -16.24
C ARG A 89 5.84 5.90 -17.42
N ALA A 90 6.05 5.15 -18.51
CA ALA A 90 6.71 5.65 -19.71
C ALA A 90 5.89 6.69 -20.47
N ASN A 91 4.56 6.56 -20.47
CA ASN A 91 3.66 7.50 -21.16
C ASN A 91 3.52 8.86 -20.46
N ASP A 92 3.89 8.95 -19.18
CA ASP A 92 3.77 10.19 -18.39
C ASP A 92 4.88 10.27 -17.32
N SER A 93 6.13 10.31 -17.79
CA SER A 93 7.34 10.20 -16.94
C SER A 93 7.54 11.32 -15.92
N ASN A 94 6.86 12.46 -16.11
CA ASN A 94 6.94 13.62 -15.22
C ASN A 94 5.76 13.71 -14.24
N ARG A 95 4.81 12.77 -14.29
CA ARG A 95 3.64 12.82 -13.43
C ARG A 95 4.01 12.49 -11.99
N LEU A 96 3.64 13.42 -11.10
CA LEU A 96 3.75 13.22 -9.67
C LEU A 96 2.45 12.65 -9.14
N TYR A 97 2.52 11.45 -8.56
CA TYR A 97 1.42 10.82 -7.87
C TYR A 97 1.57 11.00 -6.36
N TYR A 98 0.44 11.17 -5.68
CA TYR A 98 0.42 11.06 -4.22
C TYR A 98 0.64 9.61 -3.81
N GLY A 99 1.41 9.43 -2.75
CA GLY A 99 1.68 8.12 -2.18
C GLY A 99 0.40 7.38 -1.77
N PRO A 100 0.37 6.05 -1.90
CA PRO A 100 -0.80 5.25 -1.57
C PRO A 100 -0.95 5.07 -0.06
N TYR A 101 -2.19 4.87 0.36
CA TYR A 101 -2.51 4.36 1.68
C TYR A 101 -2.66 2.84 1.58
N ILE A 102 -2.05 2.12 2.50
CA ILE A 102 -2.10 0.65 2.54
C ILE A 102 -2.73 0.26 3.87
N ILE A 103 -3.79 -0.52 3.84
CA ILE A 103 -4.42 -1.10 5.03
C ILE A 103 -4.20 -2.60 4.97
N ILE A 104 -3.70 -3.19 6.05
CA ILE A 104 -3.53 -4.62 6.23
C ILE A 104 -4.53 -5.04 7.32
N ILE A 105 -5.27 -6.12 7.08
CA ILE A 105 -6.23 -6.67 8.02
C ILE A 105 -5.92 -8.17 8.14
N PRO A 106 -5.43 -8.64 9.30
CA PRO A 106 -5.20 -10.06 9.51
C PRO A 106 -6.55 -10.78 9.75
N PRO A 107 -6.59 -12.12 9.66
CA PRO A 107 -7.76 -12.88 10.08
C PRO A 107 -8.15 -12.52 11.53
N LYS A 108 -9.44 -12.22 11.73
CA LYS A 108 -9.97 -11.79 13.04
C LYS A 108 -9.61 -12.80 14.13
N ASP A 109 -9.23 -12.28 15.30
CA ASP A 109 -9.01 -13.02 16.55
C ASP A 109 -7.91 -14.11 16.53
N GLU A 110 -7.26 -14.34 15.40
CA GLU A 110 -6.29 -15.43 15.23
C GLU A 110 -4.83 -14.92 15.11
N TRP A 111 -4.63 -13.76 14.50
CA TRP A 111 -3.32 -13.19 14.25
C TRP A 111 -3.23 -11.76 14.77
N GLU A 112 -2.06 -11.41 15.29
CA GLU A 112 -1.74 -10.09 15.80
C GLU A 112 -0.44 -9.57 15.22
N TYR A 113 -0.31 -8.26 15.13
CA TYR A 113 0.93 -7.62 14.72
C TYR A 113 1.98 -7.70 15.84
N VAL A 114 3.22 -8.03 15.48
CA VAL A 114 4.36 -8.06 16.40
C VAL A 114 5.49 -7.20 15.89
N GLY A 115 6.17 -6.52 16.83
CA GLY A 115 7.21 -5.55 16.53
C GLY A 115 6.62 -4.25 16.00
N THR A 116 6.58 -3.24 16.85
CA THR A 116 6.29 -1.86 16.42
C THR A 116 7.45 -0.92 16.71
N THR A 117 8.54 -1.43 17.28
CA THR A 117 9.57 -0.60 17.90
C THR A 117 10.64 -0.11 16.94
N ASP A 118 10.93 -0.81 15.84
CA ASP A 118 11.81 -0.29 14.78
C ASP A 118 11.42 -0.84 13.40
N PHE A 119 10.39 -0.25 12.80
CA PHE A 119 10.24 -0.29 11.35
C PHE A 119 11.41 0.50 10.74
N ASN A 120 12.56 -0.15 10.55
CA ASN A 120 13.77 0.42 9.94
C ASN A 120 13.52 0.76 8.46
N GLY A 121 12.74 1.82 8.21
CA GLY A 121 12.26 2.18 6.88
C GLY A 121 11.19 3.27 6.91
N LYS A 122 11.61 4.52 7.11
CA LYS A 122 10.99 5.77 6.62
C LYS A 122 9.44 5.88 6.64
N SER A 123 8.97 6.66 7.62
CA SER A 123 7.72 7.45 7.66
C SER A 123 6.40 6.70 7.44
N PHE A 124 5.74 6.34 8.53
CA PHE A 124 4.32 5.97 8.48
C PHE A 124 3.53 6.96 9.30
N ILE A 125 2.68 7.72 8.61
CA ILE A 125 1.67 8.53 9.26
C ILE A 125 0.52 7.57 9.59
N ARG A 126 0.25 7.38 10.88
CA ARG A 126 -0.94 6.67 11.37
C ARG A 126 -2.17 7.59 11.35
N THR A 127 -2.38 8.34 10.28
CA THR A 127 -3.65 9.03 10.04
C THR A 127 -4.16 8.69 8.65
N LEU A 128 -5.42 8.25 8.60
CA LEU A 128 -6.16 8.04 7.37
C LEU A 128 -7.10 9.24 7.21
N PRO A 129 -6.97 10.06 6.15
CA PRO A 129 -7.88 11.17 5.91
C PRO A 129 -9.33 10.72 5.91
N TYR A 130 -10.20 11.47 6.59
CA TYR A 130 -11.63 11.15 6.66
C TYR A 130 -12.28 11.07 5.27
N GLU A 131 -11.79 11.85 4.30
CA GLU A 131 -12.26 11.78 2.92
C GLU A 131 -12.01 10.42 2.25
N ILE A 132 -10.96 9.68 2.65
CA ILE A 132 -10.75 8.32 2.16
C ILE A 132 -11.87 7.40 2.67
N ILE A 133 -12.26 7.56 3.94
CA ILE A 133 -13.36 6.81 4.54
C ILE A 133 -14.67 7.10 3.79
N THR A 134 -15.02 8.39 3.64
CA THR A 134 -16.32 8.78 3.07
C THR A 134 -16.42 8.63 1.55
N ASN A 135 -15.30 8.72 0.82
CA ASN A 135 -15.34 8.73 -0.65
C ASN A 135 -14.93 7.39 -1.26
N ILE A 136 -14.06 6.63 -0.59
CA ILE A 136 -13.47 5.40 -1.14
C ILE A 136 -13.94 4.18 -0.34
N LEU A 137 -13.68 4.15 0.98
CA LEU A 137 -13.89 2.96 1.79
C LEU A 137 -15.36 2.69 2.12
N LYS A 138 -16.26 3.66 1.98
CA LYS A 138 -17.71 3.43 2.05
C LYS A 138 -18.23 2.31 1.14
N ASN A 139 -17.50 1.97 0.07
CA ASN A 139 -17.85 0.90 -0.84
C ASN A 139 -17.46 -0.51 -0.31
N TYR A 140 -16.84 -0.57 0.87
CA TYR A 140 -16.41 -1.79 1.55
C TYR A 140 -17.01 -1.81 2.97
N PRO A 141 -18.31 -2.10 3.13
CA PRO A 141 -19.02 -1.95 4.39
C PRO A 141 -18.73 -3.05 5.43
N GLU A 142 -17.87 -4.02 5.11
CA GLU A 142 -17.52 -5.14 6.00
C GLU A 142 -16.74 -4.72 7.27
N TYR A 143 -16.20 -3.49 7.28
CA TYR A 143 -15.44 -2.93 8.40
C TYR A 143 -15.99 -1.59 8.86
N ASN A 144 -15.88 -1.34 10.17
CA ASN A 144 -16.09 -0.01 10.73
C ASN A 144 -14.81 0.83 10.60
N TRP A 145 -14.63 1.47 9.45
CA TRP A 145 -13.41 2.22 9.10
C TRP A 145 -13.03 3.34 10.08
N ASP A 146 -13.99 3.86 10.85
CA ASP A 146 -13.72 4.87 11.90
C ASP A 146 -12.88 4.29 13.05
N ASN A 147 -12.91 2.96 13.23
CA ASN A 147 -12.21 2.23 14.28
C ASN A 147 -11.06 1.36 13.73
N LEU A 148 -10.42 1.78 12.64
CA LEU A 148 -9.39 1.02 11.93
C LEU A 148 -8.29 0.44 12.84
N GLY A 149 -7.84 1.21 13.83
CA GLY A 149 -6.80 0.77 14.77
C GLY A 149 -7.16 -0.45 15.63
N THR A 150 -8.42 -0.87 15.63
CA THR A 150 -8.88 -2.06 16.38
C THR A 150 -8.75 -3.37 15.59
N PHE A 151 -8.66 -3.30 14.26
CA PHE A 151 -8.65 -4.50 13.40
C PHE A 151 -7.59 -4.51 12.30
N GLY A 152 -6.92 -3.39 12.03
CA GLY A 152 -5.92 -3.32 10.96
C GLY A 152 -4.76 -2.40 11.25
N LEU A 153 -3.65 -2.65 10.57
CA LEU A 153 -2.56 -1.68 10.44
C LEU A 153 -2.72 -0.89 9.15
N TYR A 154 -2.28 0.36 9.18
CA TYR A 154 -2.34 1.22 8.02
C TYR A 154 -1.10 2.11 7.89
N PHE A 155 -0.76 2.36 6.64
CA PHE A 155 0.49 2.95 6.22
C PHE A 155 0.20 3.97 5.12
N HIS A 156 0.95 5.07 5.10
CA HIS A 156 0.95 5.99 3.97
C HIS A 156 2.35 5.97 3.38
N ALA A 157 2.48 5.42 2.17
CA ALA A 157 3.78 5.29 1.51
C ALA A 157 4.21 6.61 0.89
N LYS A 158 5.52 6.84 0.75
CA LYS A 158 6.05 8.05 0.10
C LYS A 158 5.94 8.03 -1.42
N SER A 159 6.07 6.83 -2.00
CA SER A 159 6.19 6.61 -3.44
C SER A 159 4.99 5.80 -3.91
N PHE A 160 4.35 6.29 -4.97
CA PHE A 160 3.27 5.60 -5.62
C PHE A 160 3.75 4.60 -6.67
N ASP A 161 4.78 4.96 -7.44
CA ASP A 161 5.17 4.16 -8.61
C ASP A 161 5.72 2.80 -8.24
N GLN A 162 6.43 2.71 -7.13
CA GLN A 162 6.95 1.46 -6.62
C GLN A 162 7.31 1.58 -5.14
N GLY A 163 7.15 0.47 -4.43
CA GLY A 163 7.60 0.35 -3.04
C GLY A 163 7.21 -0.98 -2.43
N ASN A 164 7.62 -1.15 -1.18
CA ASN A 164 7.19 -2.28 -0.36
C ASN A 164 7.06 -1.87 1.11
N ILE A 165 6.29 -2.66 1.85
CA ILE A 165 6.24 -2.67 3.30
C ILE A 165 6.42 -4.10 3.78
N ASN A 166 7.14 -4.27 4.89
CA ASN A 166 7.31 -5.56 5.56
C ASN A 166 6.77 -5.43 6.98
N VAL A 167 5.80 -6.28 7.33
CA VAL A 167 5.24 -6.38 8.69
C VAL A 167 5.33 -7.81 9.18
N ALA A 168 5.38 -8.00 10.49
CA ALA A 168 5.33 -9.33 11.08
C ALA A 168 3.99 -9.57 11.79
N LEU A 169 3.42 -10.75 11.56
CA LEU A 169 2.23 -11.25 12.20
C LEU A 169 2.58 -12.45 13.08
N LYS A 170 2.14 -12.44 14.33
CA LYS A 170 2.23 -13.59 15.24
C LYS A 170 0.84 -14.17 15.44
N LYS A 171 0.79 -15.49 15.48
CA LYS A 171 -0.41 -16.23 15.85
C LYS A 171 -0.75 -16.02 17.33
N ARG A 172 -2.03 -15.78 17.65
CA ARG A 172 -2.54 -15.61 19.02
C ARG A 172 -2.72 -16.94 19.76
N THR A 173 -3.09 -17.98 19.03
CA THR A 173 -3.40 -19.32 19.55
C THR A 173 -2.60 -20.39 18.81
N ASP A 174 -2.34 -21.53 19.45
CA ASP A 174 -1.55 -22.60 18.83
C ASP A 174 -2.35 -23.39 17.76
N SER A 175 -3.61 -23.04 17.54
CA SER A 175 -4.58 -23.74 16.70
C SER A 175 -4.21 -23.70 15.21
N SER A 176 -4.21 -24.82 14.47
CA SER A 176 -3.71 -25.00 13.08
C SER A 176 -4.43 -24.23 11.95
N HIS A 177 -4.84 -22.98 12.15
CA HIS A 177 -5.69 -22.20 11.26
C HIS A 177 -4.92 -21.63 10.05
N GLU A 178 -4.26 -22.51 9.31
CA GLU A 178 -3.71 -22.25 7.97
C GLU A 178 -4.88 -22.20 6.95
N GLY A 179 -4.72 -21.48 5.84
CA GLY A 179 -5.78 -21.28 4.84
C GLY A 179 -6.76 -20.15 5.17
N ARG A 180 -6.41 -19.28 6.10
CA ARG A 180 -7.22 -18.11 6.50
C ARG A 180 -6.88 -16.89 5.66
N ILE A 181 -7.89 -16.09 5.33
CA ILE A 181 -7.73 -14.97 4.40
C ILE A 181 -7.25 -13.73 5.16
N MET A 182 -6.10 -13.22 4.75
CA MET A 182 -5.65 -11.87 5.05
C MET A 182 -6.12 -10.93 3.94
N GLU A 183 -6.54 -9.72 4.32
CA GLU A 183 -7.00 -8.71 3.39
C GLU A 183 -6.06 -7.49 3.40
N VAL A 184 -5.76 -6.97 2.22
CA VAL A 184 -4.98 -5.75 2.02
C VAL A 184 -5.75 -4.81 1.13
N TYR A 185 -5.85 -3.56 1.52
CA TYR A 185 -6.39 -2.48 0.71
C TYR A 185 -5.26 -1.57 0.27
N TYR A 186 -5.00 -1.51 -1.03
CA TYR A 186 -4.13 -0.50 -1.64
C TYR A 186 -5.02 0.64 -2.15
N ILE A 187 -4.81 1.84 -1.62
CA ILE A 187 -5.70 2.98 -1.80
C ILE A 187 -4.92 4.12 -2.43
N TYR A 188 -5.37 4.56 -3.59
CA TYR A 188 -4.92 5.81 -4.20
C TYR A 188 -5.92 6.92 -3.88
N PHE A 189 -5.44 8.07 -3.40
CA PHE A 189 -6.25 9.25 -3.15
C PHE A 189 -5.51 10.51 -3.59
N ASP A 190 -6.16 11.30 -4.43
CA ASP A 190 -5.69 12.63 -4.82
C ASP A 190 -6.39 13.68 -3.95
N PRO A 191 -5.68 14.32 -3.00
CA PRO A 191 -6.25 15.30 -2.09
C PRO A 191 -6.69 16.61 -2.78
N LEU A 192 -6.21 16.92 -3.99
CA LEU A 192 -6.61 18.13 -4.73
C LEU A 192 -7.97 17.92 -5.39
N THR A 193 -8.14 16.79 -6.08
CA THR A 193 -9.39 16.48 -6.75
C THR A 193 -10.40 15.80 -5.84
N LYS A 194 -9.97 15.31 -4.67
CA LYS A 194 -10.77 14.51 -3.72
C LYS A 194 -11.31 13.20 -4.32
N HIS A 195 -10.65 12.69 -5.35
CA HIS A 195 -10.99 11.44 -6.02
C HIS A 195 -9.92 10.38 -5.74
N GLY A 196 -10.32 9.11 -5.85
CA GLY A 196 -9.43 8.00 -5.62
C GLY A 196 -10.12 6.66 -5.85
N TRP A 197 -9.42 5.60 -5.53
CA TRP A 197 -9.92 4.23 -5.61
C TRP A 197 -9.19 3.35 -4.60
N ALA A 198 -9.80 2.23 -4.25
CA ALA A 198 -9.17 1.18 -3.48
C ALA A 198 -9.13 -0.12 -4.30
N LYS A 199 -8.06 -0.87 -4.14
CA LYS A 199 -7.90 -2.24 -4.63
C LYS A 199 -7.83 -3.14 -3.42
N LYS A 200 -8.81 -4.04 -3.27
CA LYS A 200 -8.81 -5.09 -2.25
C LYS A 200 -8.07 -6.31 -2.81
N ILE A 201 -7.10 -6.81 -2.07
CA ILE A 201 -6.35 -8.02 -2.38
C ILE A 201 -6.54 -8.96 -1.19
N SER A 202 -6.91 -10.20 -1.48
CA SER A 202 -7.08 -11.26 -0.48
C SER A 202 -6.07 -12.36 -0.75
N THR A 203 -5.39 -12.82 0.29
CA THR A 203 -4.43 -13.91 0.19
C THR A 203 -4.56 -14.84 1.39
N GLU A 204 -4.38 -16.13 1.16
CA GLU A 204 -4.39 -17.12 2.24
C GLU A 204 -3.06 -17.08 2.99
N ILE A 205 -3.14 -17.11 4.31
CA ILE A 205 -1.97 -17.39 5.15
C ILE A 205 -1.65 -18.88 4.96
N PRO A 206 -0.45 -19.22 4.44
CA PRO A 206 -0.04 -20.61 4.25
C PRO A 206 0.30 -21.24 5.61
#